data_AF-A0A1W9TQD2-F1
#
_entry.id   AF-A0A1W9TQD2-F1
#
_cell.length_a   1.000
_cell.length_b   1.000
_cell.length_c   1.000
_cell.angle_alpha   90.00
_cell.angle_beta   90.00
_cell.angle_gamma   90.00
#
_symmetry.space_group_name_H-M   'P 1'
#
loop_
_entity.id
_entity.type
_entity.pdbx_description
1 polymer ?
#
loop_
_entity_poly.entity_id
_entity_poly.type
_entity_poly.pdbx_seq_one_letter_code
_entity_poly.pdbx_strand_id
1 'polypeptide(L)'
;MSRIISLRLKSFDPPPRDYADSFMVIQEQGIISSDLGDRLRQMAKFRNRLVHLYGEIDNTYVYKYLQDDIKDTEEFKSIIILRYKT
;
A
#
# COMPACT_ATOMS: atom_id res chain seq x y z
N MET A 1 -7.38 -11.86 12.18
CA MET A 1 -7.39 -10.38 12.17
C MET A 1 -7.70 -9.94 10.75
N SER A 2 -8.74 -9.20 10.37
CA SER A 2 -9.74 -8.42 11.10
C SER A 2 -11.00 -8.30 10.24
N ARG A 3 -12.16 -8.68 10.80
CA ARG A 3 -13.50 -8.72 10.14
C ARG A 3 -14.10 -7.32 9.89
N ILE A 4 -13.47 -6.27 10.42
CA ILE A 4 -13.94 -4.88 10.40
C ILE A 4 -13.72 -4.21 9.03
N ILE A 5 -12.69 -4.61 8.27
CA ILE A 5 -12.38 -4.01 6.96
C ILE A 5 -13.45 -4.41 5.91
N SER A 6 -14.01 -5.61 6.01
CA SER A 6 -15.01 -6.15 5.07
C SER A 6 -16.32 -5.35 5.02
N LEU A 7 -16.73 -4.69 6.11
CA LEU A 7 -18.04 -4.03 6.19
C LEU A 7 -18.10 -2.68 5.46
N ARG A 8 -16.97 -2.02 5.20
CA ARG A 8 -16.91 -0.73 4.47
C ARG A 8 -16.59 -0.84 2.98
N LEU A 9 -16.21 -2.02 2.50
CA LEU A 9 -15.77 -2.25 1.12
C LEU A 9 -16.86 -2.83 0.20
N LYS A 10 -18.12 -2.92 0.66
CA LYS A 10 -19.27 -3.39 -0.15
C LYS A 10 -19.46 -2.65 -1.49
N SER A 11 -18.84 -1.49 -1.67
CA SER A 11 -18.86 -0.70 -2.91
C SER A 11 -17.92 -1.24 -4.00
N PHE A 12 -16.99 -2.16 -3.66
CA PHE A 12 -16.03 -2.76 -4.57
C PHE A 12 -16.22 -4.28 -4.55
N ASP A 13 -16.74 -4.83 -5.65
CA ASP A 13 -16.93 -6.28 -5.82
C ASP A 13 -16.04 -6.77 -6.99
N PRO A 14 -15.01 -7.59 -6.73
CA PRO A 14 -14.63 -8.15 -5.43
C PRO A 14 -13.91 -7.14 -4.52
N PRO A 15 -14.01 -7.29 -3.18
CA PRO A 15 -13.32 -6.42 -2.25
C PRO A 15 -11.79 -6.58 -2.38
N PRO A 16 -11.02 -5.52 -2.10
CA PRO A 16 -9.57 -5.59 -1.98
C PRO A 16 -9.12 -6.77 -1.12
N ARG A 17 -8.30 -7.64 -1.69
CA ARG A 17 -7.85 -8.88 -1.04
C ARG A 17 -6.57 -8.66 -0.24
N ASP A 18 -5.79 -7.66 -0.64
CA ASP A 18 -4.57 -7.24 0.04
C ASP A 18 -4.39 -5.70 0.01
N TYR A 19 -3.25 -5.25 0.55
CA TYR A 19 -2.91 -3.83 0.57
C TYR A 19 -2.69 -3.24 -0.83
N ALA A 20 -2.22 -4.03 -1.80
CA ALA A 20 -2.02 -3.55 -3.16
C ALA A 20 -3.37 -3.25 -3.82
N ASP A 21 -4.37 -4.11 -3.63
CA ASP A 21 -5.73 -3.85 -4.11
C ASP A 21 -6.33 -2.59 -3.44
N SER A 22 -6.01 -2.35 -2.17
CA SER A 22 -6.48 -1.15 -1.46
C SER A 22 -5.93 0.13 -2.07
N PHE A 23 -4.63 0.16 -2.42
CA PHE A 23 -4.03 1.31 -3.11
C PHE A 23 -4.53 1.50 -4.54
N MET A 24 -4.88 0.40 -5.24
CA MET A 24 -5.54 0.47 -6.54
C MET A 24 -6.87 1.21 -6.44
N VAL A 25 -7.71 0.84 -5.48
CA VAL A 25 -9.00 1.50 -5.25
C VAL A 25 -8.81 3.00 -4.93
N ILE A 26 -7.85 3.34 -4.07
CA ILE A 26 -7.56 4.74 -3.72
C ILE A 26 -7.11 5.55 -4.95
N GLN A 27 -6.30 4.95 -5.82
CA GLN A 27 -5.89 5.55 -7.10
C GLN A 27 -7.07 5.73 -8.05
N GLU A 28 -7.95 4.73 -8.20
CA GLU A 28 -9.14 4.81 -9.06
C GLU A 28 -10.11 5.90 -8.62
N GLN A 29 -10.15 6.22 -7.32
CA GLN A 29 -10.92 7.34 -6.78
C GLN A 29 -10.24 8.70 -6.94
N GLY A 30 -9.06 8.76 -7.57
CA GLY A 30 -8.32 9.99 -7.82
C GLY A 30 -7.76 10.65 -6.56
N ILE A 31 -7.64 9.91 -5.45
CA ILE A 31 -7.11 10.43 -4.19
C ILE A 31 -5.58 10.60 -4.25
N ILE A 32 -4.91 9.70 -4.99
CA ILE A 32 -3.47 9.72 -5.24
C ILE A 32 -3.18 9.65 -6.73
N SER A 33 -1.98 10.09 -7.15
CA SER A 33 -1.54 9.98 -8.54
C SER A 33 -1.32 8.51 -8.95
N SER A 34 -1.37 8.23 -10.26
CA SER A 34 -1.05 6.90 -10.79
C SER A 34 0.36 6.45 -10.39
N ASP A 35 1.31 7.36 -10.47
CA ASP A 35 2.72 7.10 -10.15
C ASP A 35 2.91 6.70 -8.67
N LEU A 36 2.31 7.44 -7.73
CA LEU A 36 2.35 7.07 -6.31
C LEU A 36 1.58 5.78 -6.04
N GLY A 37 0.43 5.59 -6.68
CA GLY A 37 -0.36 4.36 -6.56
C GLY A 37 0.42 3.14 -7.02
N ASP A 38 1.16 3.23 -8.14
CA ASP A 38 2.00 2.15 -8.66
C ASP A 38 3.13 1.79 -7.69
N ARG A 39 3.82 2.80 -7.12
CA ARG A 39 4.87 2.58 -6.10
C ARG A 39 4.33 1.89 -4.85
N LEU A 40 3.22 2.39 -4.29
CA LEU A 40 2.60 1.81 -3.08
C LEU A 40 2.13 0.37 -3.29
N ARG A 41 1.65 0.01 -4.49
CA ARG A 41 1.31 -1.38 -4.84
C ARG A 41 2.55 -2.27 -4.92
N GLN A 42 3.65 -1.77 -5.47
CA GLN A 42 4.92 -2.51 -5.52
C GLN A 42 5.45 -2.76 -4.10
N MET A 43 5.47 -1.73 -3.24
CA MET A 43 5.79 -1.86 -1.81
C MET A 43 4.94 -2.94 -1.13
N ALA A 44 3.61 -2.88 -1.28
CA ALA A 44 2.70 -3.84 -0.66
C ALA A 44 2.97 -5.29 -1.10
N LYS A 45 3.25 -5.51 -2.38
CA LYS A 45 3.62 -6.82 -2.93
C LYS A 45 4.99 -7.28 -2.44
N PHE A 46 5.95 -6.37 -2.34
CA PHE A 46 7.28 -6.68 -1.83
C PHE A 46 7.23 -7.12 -0.36
N ARG A 47 6.49 -6.39 0.49
CA ARG A 47 6.24 -6.80 1.88
C ARG A 47 5.62 -8.20 1.97
N ASN A 48 4.63 -8.50 1.14
CA ASN A 48 4.03 -9.84 1.10
C ASN A 48 5.08 -10.91 0.74
N ARG A 49 5.97 -10.60 -0.20
CA ARG A 49 7.05 -11.51 -0.62
C ARG A 49 8.15 -11.67 0.44
N LEU A 50 8.51 -10.60 1.17
CA LEU A 50 9.48 -10.65 2.28
C LEU A 50 9.06 -11.64 3.36
N VAL A 51 7.78 -11.62 3.76
CA VAL A 51 7.23 -12.56 4.76
C VAL A 51 7.46 -14.01 4.36
N HIS A 52 7.42 -14.31 3.06
CA HIS A 52 7.66 -15.66 2.54
C HIS A 52 9.13 -15.99 2.29
N LEU A 53 10.01 -14.99 2.14
CA LEU A 53 11.41 -15.17 1.73
C LEU A 53 12.45 -14.79 2.79
N TYR A 54 12.05 -14.62 4.06
CA TYR A 54 12.92 -14.18 5.16
C TYR A 54 14.24 -14.96 5.30
N GLY A 55 14.34 -16.20 4.79
CA GLY A 55 15.55 -17.02 4.82
C GLY A 55 16.48 -16.91 3.60
N GLU A 56 16.02 -16.35 2.48
CA GLU A 56 16.71 -16.45 1.17
C GLU A 56 17.09 -15.09 0.56
N ILE A 57 16.68 -13.99 1.19
CA ILE A 57 16.85 -12.65 0.63
C ILE A 57 18.12 -11.96 1.13
N ASP A 58 18.76 -11.24 0.22
CA ASP A 58 19.87 -10.33 0.49
C ASP A 58 19.42 -9.10 1.29
N ASN A 59 19.94 -8.98 2.51
CA ASN A 59 19.66 -7.89 3.46
C ASN A 59 19.91 -6.49 2.90
N THR A 60 20.86 -6.31 1.97
CA THR A 60 21.17 -5.00 1.39
C THR A 60 20.01 -4.51 0.51
N TYR A 61 19.38 -5.40 -0.25
CA TYR A 61 18.20 -5.07 -1.03
C TYR A 61 17.00 -4.76 -0.12
N VAL A 62 16.79 -5.54 0.94
CA VAL A 62 15.73 -5.27 1.92
C VAL A 62 15.89 -3.88 2.52
N TYR A 63 17.10 -3.55 2.97
CA TYR A 63 17.36 -2.26 3.60
C TYR A 63 17.05 -1.08 2.67
N LYS A 64 17.45 -1.16 1.40
CA LYS A 64 17.16 -0.13 0.41
C LYS A 64 15.65 0.00 0.15
N TYR A 65 14.97 -1.11 -0.06
CA TYR A 65 13.52 -1.11 -0.28
C TYR A 65 12.76 -0.53 0.92
N LEU A 66 13.13 -0.90 2.15
CA LEU A 66 12.51 -0.34 3.35
C LEU A 66 12.64 1.18 3.45
N GLN A 67 13.77 1.75 3.01
CA GLN A 67 13.98 3.20 3.01
C GLN A 67 13.08 3.92 1.99
N ASP A 68 12.90 3.35 0.80
CA ASP A 68 12.05 3.93 -0.23
C ASP A 68 10.55 3.74 0.12
N ASP A 69 10.17 2.59 0.68
CA ASP A 69 8.83 2.29 1.19
C ASP A 69 8.37 3.30 2.26
N ILE A 70 9.27 3.72 3.15
CA ILE A 70 8.98 4.73 4.19
C ILE A 70 8.64 6.08 3.55
N LYS A 71 9.36 6.49 2.50
CA LYS A 71 9.12 7.77 1.81
C LYS A 71 7.76 7.78 1.12
N ASP A 72 7.43 6.71 0.41
CA ASP A 72 6.13 6.58 -0.26
C ASP A 72 4.97 6.59 0.75
N THR A 73 5.17 5.98 1.92
CA THR A 73 4.17 5.98 3.00
C THR A 73 3.97 7.38 3.60
N GLU A 74 5.05 8.15 3.79
CA GLU A 74 4.96 9.53 4.29
C GLU A 74 4.35 10.48 3.24
N GLU A 75 4.63 10.28 1.96
CA GLU A 75 3.97 11.00 0.86
C GLU A 75 2.47 10.72 0.86
N PHE A 76 2.08 9.44 0.92
CA PHE A 76 0.68 9.02 1.01
C PHE A 76 -0.03 9.67 2.20
N LYS A 77 0.56 9.59 3.39
CA LYS A 77 0.03 10.18 4.62
C LYS A 77 -0.16 11.70 4.48
N SER A 78 0.80 12.39 3.89
CA SER A 78 0.74 13.84 3.67
C SER A 78 -0.43 14.22 2.77
N ILE A 79 -0.66 13.47 1.68
CA ILE A 79 -1.80 13.67 0.78
C ILE A 79 -3.12 13.49 1.52
N ILE A 80 -3.27 12.40 2.30
CA ILE A 80 -4.50 12.14 3.06
C ILE A 80 -4.76 13.24 4.10
N ILE A 81 -3.73 13.69 4.84
CA ILE A 81 -3.87 14.78 5.81
C ILE A 81 -4.28 16.08 5.12
N LEU A 82 -3.67 16.43 3.98
CA LEU A 82 -4.03 17.65 3.23
C LEU A 82 -5.45 17.58 2.68
N ARG A 83 -5.88 16.41 2.19
CA ARG A 83 -7.19 16.19 1.58
C ARG A 83 -8.35 16.30 2.57
N TYR A 84 -8.13 15.87 3.82
CA TYR A 84 -9.18 15.74 4.84
C TYR A 84 -8.93 16.59 6.10
N LYS A 85 -7.95 17.49 6.09
CA LYS A 85 -7.78 18.49 7.16
C LYS A 85 -9.08 19.30 7.28
N THR A 86 -9.77 19.09 8.40
CA THR A 86 -10.96 19.83 8.83
C THR A 86 -10.56 20.74 9.98
#